data_AF-A0A2H0AVV3-F1
#
_entry.id   AF-A0A2H0AVV3-F1
#
_cell.length_a   1.000
_cell.length_b   1.000
_cell.length_c   1.000
_cell.angle_alpha   90.00
_cell.angle_beta   90.00
_cell.angle_gamma   90.00
#
_symmetry.space_group_name_H-M   'P 1'
#
loop_
_entity.id
_entity.type
_entity.pdbx_description
1 polymer ?
#
loop_
_entity_poly.entity_id
_entity_poly.type
_entity_poly.pdbx_seq_one_letter_code
_entity_poly.pdbx_strand_id
1 'polypeptide(L)'
;MWRWISVGLIVVLIGGGVFCGIKIAELSNRLDEFESYSATLQSNYDRLQGNMTELQAEYDWLKGEYDKLQAENERQRVLLQEYEKVPQDYYSIRTFPNRPNTYSELCRFLQLEAVLPRDCEPSVFDCGESSAYLEWALENAGFDAYIAVGRIPWYPEPRAGYHVWVIVYTNDGYEVAIESTALTGEYKASQLSTLTAPGIIAWNDPLVFGWRNYYEGYNHLFENIYQAIRYAGTAQEWNWWLGYWGFR
;
A
#
# COMPACT_ATOMS: atom_id res chain seq x y z
N MET A 1 69.82 52.61 -71.67
CA MET A 1 69.26 52.84 -70.31
C MET A 1 67.90 52.16 -70.10
N TRP A 2 66.95 52.26 -71.04
CA TRP A 2 65.60 51.68 -70.91
C TRP A 2 65.54 50.15 -70.68
N ARG A 3 66.40 49.36 -71.33
CA ARG A 3 66.43 47.89 -71.17
C ARG A 3 66.68 47.40 -69.73
N TRP A 4 67.44 48.14 -68.93
CA TRP A 4 67.76 47.73 -67.55
C TRP A 4 66.65 48.09 -66.56
N ILE A 5 65.91 49.18 -66.82
CA ILE A 5 64.76 49.60 -66.01
C ILE A 5 63.60 48.60 -66.17
N SER A 6 63.37 48.10 -67.38
CA SER A 6 62.33 47.10 -67.65
C SER A 6 62.60 45.76 -66.95
N VAL A 7 63.87 45.32 -66.90
CA VAL A 7 64.25 44.06 -66.21
C VAL A 7 64.10 44.20 -64.69
N GLY A 8 64.50 45.34 -64.11
CA GLY A 8 64.33 45.59 -62.68
C GLY A 8 62.86 45.60 -62.23
N LEU A 9 61.97 46.21 -63.03
CA LEU A 9 60.52 46.21 -62.77
C LEU A 9 59.90 44.81 -62.83
N ILE A 10 60.33 43.99 -63.79
CA ILE A 10 59.85 42.61 -63.93
C ILE A 10 60.27 41.76 -62.73
N VAL A 11 61.51 41.88 -62.27
CA VAL A 11 62.01 41.12 -61.10
C VAL A 11 61.28 41.53 -59.81
N VAL A 12 61.01 42.83 -59.63
CA VAL A 12 60.25 43.33 -58.46
C VAL A 12 58.79 42.87 -58.52
N LEU A 13 58.15 42.87 -59.69
CA LEU A 13 56.77 42.38 -59.85
C LEU A 13 56.66 40.87 -59.63
N ILE A 14 57.60 40.08 -60.14
CA ILE A 14 57.63 38.62 -59.93
C ILE A 14 57.94 38.31 -58.46
N GLY A 15 58.95 38.96 -57.86
CA GLY A 15 59.31 38.77 -56.46
C GLY A 15 58.19 39.19 -55.49
N GLY A 16 57.55 40.33 -55.75
CA GLY A 16 56.40 40.81 -54.97
C GLY A 16 55.16 39.91 -55.12
N GLY A 17 54.88 39.41 -56.33
CA GLY A 17 53.80 38.46 -56.58
C GLY A 17 53.98 37.12 -55.87
N VAL A 18 55.20 36.56 -55.88
CA VAL A 18 55.52 35.30 -55.19
C VAL A 18 55.45 35.48 -53.66
N PHE A 19 55.99 36.56 -53.11
CA PHE A 19 55.93 36.85 -51.68
C PHE A 19 54.49 37.04 -51.18
N CYS A 20 53.68 37.80 -51.90
CA CYS A 20 52.25 37.94 -51.61
C CYS A 20 51.51 36.59 -51.72
N GLY A 21 51.82 35.78 -52.73
CA GLY A 21 51.22 34.44 -52.90
C GLY A 21 51.51 33.49 -51.72
N ILE A 22 52.75 33.49 -51.20
CA ILE A 22 53.12 32.68 -50.02
C ILE A 22 52.35 33.13 -48.78
N LYS A 23 52.24 34.45 -48.54
CA LYS A 23 51.48 34.98 -47.41
C LYS A 23 49.98 34.70 -47.51
N ILE A 24 49.42 34.76 -48.71
CA ILE A 24 48.01 34.40 -48.97
C ILE A 24 47.78 32.90 -48.70
N ALA A 25 48.67 32.02 -49.15
CA ALA A 25 48.57 30.58 -48.89
C ALA A 25 48.67 30.24 -47.39
N GLU A 26 49.59 30.90 -46.67
CA GLU A 26 49.73 30.73 -45.22
C GLU A 26 48.49 31.23 -44.45
N LEU A 27 47.92 32.37 -44.86
CA LEU A 27 46.65 32.85 -44.31
C LEU A 27 45.49 31.90 -44.59
N SER A 28 45.42 31.31 -45.79
CA SER A 28 44.38 30.34 -46.16
C SER A 28 44.44 29.11 -45.26
N ASN A 29 45.62 28.51 -45.08
CA ASN A 29 45.77 27.32 -44.23
C ASN A 29 45.37 27.60 -42.77
N ARG A 30 45.70 28.79 -42.25
CA ARG A 30 45.30 29.20 -40.89
C ARG A 30 43.80 29.45 -40.78
N LEU A 31 43.16 29.91 -41.85
CA LEU A 31 41.71 30.07 -41.91
C LEU A 31 41.04 28.69 -41.85
N ASP A 32 41.51 27.73 -42.65
CA ASP A 32 40.99 26.36 -42.68
C ASP A 32 41.16 25.65 -41.32
N GLU A 33 42.32 25.83 -40.68
CA GLU A 33 42.59 25.28 -39.33
C GLU A 33 41.66 25.91 -38.28
N PHE A 34 41.44 27.22 -38.35
CA PHE A 34 40.53 27.92 -37.46
C PHE A 34 39.07 27.48 -37.66
N GLU A 35 38.63 27.29 -38.90
CA GLU A 35 37.29 26.77 -39.22
C GLU A 35 37.11 25.35 -38.65
N SER A 36 38.11 24.48 -38.82
CA SER A 36 38.10 23.13 -38.25
C SER A 36 38.03 23.12 -36.73
N TYR A 37 38.82 24.00 -36.08
CA TYR A 37 38.80 24.16 -34.63
C TYR A 37 37.44 24.66 -34.13
N SER A 38 36.86 25.66 -34.80
CA SER A 38 35.52 26.18 -34.48
C SER A 38 34.45 25.09 -34.61
N ALA A 39 34.50 24.26 -35.66
CA ALA A 39 33.57 23.14 -35.83
C ALA A 39 33.69 22.08 -34.72
N THR A 40 34.92 21.77 -34.30
CA THR A 40 35.19 20.84 -33.20
C THR A 40 34.68 21.38 -31.87
N LEU A 41 34.89 22.67 -31.61
CA LEU A 41 34.42 23.32 -30.39
C LEU A 41 32.89 23.34 -30.33
N GLN A 42 32.22 23.62 -31.45
CA GLN A 42 30.77 23.56 -31.55
C GLN A 42 30.24 22.16 -31.24
N SER A 43 30.83 21.13 -31.85
CA SER A 43 30.42 19.73 -31.59
C SER A 43 30.60 19.35 -30.11
N ASN A 44 31.68 19.79 -29.48
CA ASN A 44 31.90 19.56 -28.05
C ASN A 44 30.87 20.29 -27.17
N TYR A 45 30.51 21.52 -27.54
CA TYR A 45 29.48 22.29 -26.86
C TYR A 45 28.12 21.60 -26.95
N ASP A 46 27.72 21.17 -28.14
CA ASP A 46 26.45 20.48 -28.36
C ASP A 46 26.39 19.17 -27.57
N ARG A 47 27.50 18.41 -27.54
CA ARG A 47 27.60 17.18 -26.73
C ARG A 47 27.49 17.47 -25.23
N LEU A 48 28.18 18.51 -24.75
CA LEU A 48 28.12 18.89 -23.35
C LEU A 48 26.70 19.34 -22.95
N GLN A 49 26.03 20.08 -23.82
CA GLN A 49 24.64 20.50 -23.63
C GLN A 49 23.68 19.30 -23.59
N GLY A 50 23.91 18.30 -24.46
CA GLY A 50 23.18 17.03 -24.43
C GLY A 50 23.36 16.31 -23.09
N ASN A 51 24.61 16.12 -22.66
CA ASN A 51 24.93 15.47 -21.39
C ASN A 51 24.32 16.21 -20.19
N MET A 52 24.31 17.55 -20.20
CA MET A 52 23.70 18.35 -19.13
C MET A 52 22.18 18.13 -19.06
N THR A 53 21.54 18.01 -20.23
CA THR A 53 20.09 17.75 -20.32
C THR A 53 19.75 16.36 -19.79
N GLU A 54 20.54 15.36 -20.15
CA GLU A 54 20.39 13.97 -19.68
C GLU A 54 20.58 13.89 -18.16
N LEU A 55 21.65 14.48 -17.64
CA LEU A 55 21.95 14.50 -16.20
C LEU A 55 20.83 15.20 -15.40
N GLN A 56 20.25 16.27 -15.94
CA GLN A 56 19.12 16.94 -15.31
C GLN A 56 17.89 16.03 -15.23
N ALA A 57 17.58 15.28 -16.29
CA ALA A 57 16.48 14.34 -16.30
C ALA A 57 16.70 13.17 -15.31
N GLU A 58 17.92 12.66 -15.22
CA GLU A 58 18.28 11.64 -14.23
C GLU A 58 18.14 12.15 -12.80
N TYR A 59 18.58 13.38 -12.53
CA TYR A 59 18.43 14.01 -11.22
C TYR A 59 16.95 14.15 -10.82
N ASP A 60 16.11 14.64 -11.73
CA ASP A 60 14.68 14.82 -11.46
C ASP A 60 13.97 13.48 -11.24
N TRP A 61 14.35 12.45 -11.99
CA TRP A 61 13.85 11.09 -11.78
C TRP A 61 14.28 10.52 -10.42
N LEU A 62 15.57 10.59 -10.09
CA LEU A 62 16.11 10.08 -8.83
C LEU A 62 15.50 10.79 -7.63
N LYS A 63 15.29 12.10 -7.74
CA LYS A 63 14.59 12.89 -6.73
C LYS A 63 13.15 12.40 -6.53
N GLY A 64 12.43 12.12 -7.61
CA GLY A 64 11.09 11.55 -7.53
C GLY A 64 11.06 10.18 -6.83
N GLU A 65 12.03 9.32 -7.09
CA GLU A 65 12.14 8.02 -6.38
C GLU A 65 12.52 8.19 -4.91
N TYR A 66 13.41 9.13 -4.58
CA TYR A 66 13.76 9.45 -3.20
C TYR A 66 12.54 9.91 -2.40
N ASP A 67 11.73 10.81 -2.97
CA ASP A 67 10.52 11.33 -2.31
C ASP A 67 9.49 10.22 -2.07
N LYS A 68 9.30 9.29 -3.02
CA LYS A 68 8.44 8.11 -2.84
C LYS A 68 8.94 7.20 -1.72
N LEU A 69 10.24 6.91 -1.71
CA LEU A 69 10.83 6.03 -0.70
C LEU A 69 10.76 6.65 0.69
N GLN A 70 10.92 7.97 0.79
CA GLN A 70 10.77 8.70 2.03
C GLN A 70 9.33 8.62 2.57
N ALA A 71 8.33 8.79 1.70
CA ALA A 71 6.92 8.67 2.08
C ALA A 71 6.56 7.25 2.55
N GLU A 72 7.08 6.22 1.86
CA GLU A 72 6.86 4.82 2.27
C GLU A 72 7.56 4.50 3.59
N ASN A 73 8.77 5.03 3.84
CA ASN A 73 9.45 4.89 5.13
C ASN A 73 8.62 5.48 6.28
N GLU A 74 8.04 6.66 6.07
CA GLU A 74 7.20 7.29 7.09
C GLU A 74 5.92 6.48 7.34
N ARG A 75 5.29 5.98 6.28
CA ARG A 75 4.13 5.08 6.40
C ARG A 75 4.46 3.83 7.21
N GLN A 76 5.61 3.20 6.94
CA GLN A 76 6.05 2.01 7.67
C GLN A 76 6.34 2.31 9.15
N ARG A 77 6.93 3.47 9.45
CA ARG A 77 7.15 3.93 10.84
C ARG A 77 5.84 4.09 11.60
N VAL A 78 4.84 4.74 11.01
CA VAL A 78 3.52 4.89 11.63
C VAL A 78 2.88 3.52 11.85
N LEU A 79 2.93 2.63 10.85
CA LEU A 79 2.34 1.30 10.98
C LEU A 79 3.01 0.46 12.07
N LEU A 80 4.33 0.55 12.22
CA LEU A 80 5.06 -0.10 13.32
C LEU A 80 4.57 0.38 14.69
N GLN A 81 4.35 1.70 14.85
CA GLN A 81 3.79 2.25 16.09
C GLN A 81 2.38 1.72 16.38
N GLU A 82 1.55 1.51 15.34
CA GLU A 82 0.23 0.90 15.52
C GLU A 82 0.32 -0.58 15.92
N TYR A 83 1.27 -1.33 15.35
CA TYR A 83 1.52 -2.72 15.73
C TYR A 83 2.02 -2.86 17.17
N GLU A 84 2.83 -1.91 17.66
CA GLU A 84 3.29 -1.88 19.06
C GLU A 84 2.15 -1.67 20.07
N LYS A 85 0.98 -1.17 19.65
CA LYS A 85 -0.21 -1.05 20.51
C LYS A 85 -0.91 -2.39 20.73
N VAL A 86 -0.66 -3.38 19.86
CA VAL A 86 -1.20 -4.74 20.02
C VAL A 86 -0.38 -5.46 21.09
N PRO A 87 -1.01 -6.12 22.07
CA PRO A 87 -0.32 -6.90 23.09
C PRO A 87 0.65 -7.90 22.46
N GLN A 88 1.89 -7.98 22.96
CA GLN A 88 2.93 -8.83 22.37
C GLN A 88 2.50 -10.30 22.27
N ASP A 89 1.73 -10.77 23.24
CA ASP A 89 1.26 -12.15 23.32
C ASP A 89 -0.13 -12.38 22.73
N TYR A 90 -0.64 -11.45 21.92
CA TYR A 90 -2.02 -11.49 21.43
C TYR A 90 -2.41 -12.86 20.85
N TYR A 91 -1.67 -13.39 19.87
CA TYR A 91 -1.94 -14.73 19.31
C TYR A 91 -1.17 -15.88 19.97
N SER A 92 -0.27 -15.60 20.93
CA SER A 92 0.56 -16.63 21.57
C SER A 92 -0.03 -17.15 22.87
N ILE A 93 -0.76 -16.30 23.61
CA ILE A 93 -1.44 -16.69 24.85
C ILE A 93 -2.51 -17.71 24.56
N ARG A 94 -2.56 -18.84 25.30
CA ARG A 94 -3.59 -19.87 25.16
C ARG A 94 -4.60 -19.75 26.29
N THR A 95 -5.70 -19.07 26.01
CA THR A 95 -6.80 -18.82 26.95
C THR A 95 -7.84 -19.93 26.87
N PHE A 96 -8.14 -20.40 25.66
CA PHE A 96 -9.17 -21.41 25.40
C PHE A 96 -8.55 -22.78 25.13
N PRO A 97 -9.21 -23.88 25.54
CA PRO A 97 -8.78 -25.22 25.16
C PRO A 97 -8.93 -25.40 23.65
N ASN A 98 -7.95 -26.04 23.03
CA ASN A 98 -8.00 -26.34 21.60
C ASN A 98 -9.20 -27.26 21.28
N ARG A 99 -10.02 -26.85 20.32
CA ARG A 99 -11.22 -27.54 19.85
C ARG A 99 -10.97 -28.14 18.48
N PRO A 100 -11.63 -29.26 18.14
CA PRO A 100 -11.78 -29.65 16.76
C PRO A 100 -12.52 -28.55 15.99
N ASN A 101 -11.93 -28.01 14.93
CA ASN A 101 -12.57 -27.03 14.05
C ASN A 101 -13.73 -27.66 13.25
N THR A 102 -14.84 -27.98 13.92
CA THR A 102 -16.06 -28.52 13.31
C THR A 102 -17.23 -27.60 13.61
N TYR A 103 -18.25 -27.60 12.75
CA TYR A 103 -19.44 -26.76 12.93
C TYR A 103 -20.12 -26.96 14.30
N SER A 104 -20.20 -28.22 14.75
CA SER A 104 -20.79 -28.56 16.05
C SER A 104 -20.01 -27.97 17.23
N GLU A 105 -18.68 -28.04 17.19
CA GLU A 105 -17.84 -27.47 18.26
C GLU A 105 -17.81 -25.94 18.20
N LEU A 106 -17.87 -25.34 17.00
CA LEU A 106 -18.05 -23.90 16.83
C LEU A 106 -19.34 -23.44 17.51
N CYS A 107 -20.46 -24.12 17.24
CA CYS A 107 -21.74 -23.82 17.88
C CYS A 107 -21.64 -23.92 19.41
N ARG A 108 -20.96 -24.94 19.92
CA ARG A 108 -20.74 -25.14 21.37
C ARG A 108 -19.90 -24.02 21.97
N PHE A 109 -18.83 -23.63 21.30
CA PHE A 109 -17.94 -22.55 21.73
C PHE A 109 -18.70 -21.23 21.84
N LEU A 110 -19.48 -20.87 20.81
CA LEU A 110 -20.29 -19.65 20.79
C LEU A 110 -21.37 -19.62 21.89
N GLN A 111 -21.92 -20.78 22.27
CA GLN A 111 -22.95 -20.87 23.31
C GLN A 111 -22.39 -20.80 24.74
N LEU A 112 -21.21 -21.38 24.97
CA LEU A 112 -20.72 -21.64 26.33
C LEU A 112 -19.50 -20.81 26.72
N GLU A 113 -18.67 -20.40 25.76
CA GLU A 113 -17.32 -19.88 25.99
C GLU A 113 -17.09 -18.49 25.37
N ALA A 114 -17.75 -18.16 24.26
CA ALA A 114 -17.70 -16.82 23.67
C ALA A 114 -18.50 -15.83 24.54
N VAL A 115 -17.83 -15.23 25.53
CA VAL A 115 -18.42 -14.23 26.41
C VAL A 115 -18.02 -12.84 25.95
N LEU A 116 -18.90 -12.21 25.18
CA LEU A 116 -18.82 -10.79 24.84
C LEU A 116 -19.60 -9.94 25.87
N PRO A 117 -19.22 -8.66 26.07
CA PRO A 117 -19.85 -7.78 27.06
C PRO A 117 -21.35 -7.60 26.83
N ARG A 118 -22.06 -7.30 27.92
CA ARG A 118 -23.51 -7.10 27.90
C ARG A 118 -23.93 -5.72 27.36
N ASP A 119 -22.99 -4.83 27.13
CA ASP A 119 -23.28 -3.45 26.74
C ASP A 119 -22.41 -3.11 25.53
N CYS A 120 -22.86 -3.50 24.32
CA CYS A 120 -22.31 -2.93 23.08
C CYS A 120 -22.80 -1.49 23.02
N GLU A 121 -21.99 -0.58 23.52
CA GLU A 121 -22.22 0.84 23.37
C GLU A 121 -21.46 1.32 22.13
N PRO A 122 -22.14 2.04 21.21
CA PRO A 122 -21.46 2.79 20.16
C PRO A 122 -20.38 3.66 20.83
N SER A 123 -19.13 3.58 20.37
CA SER A 123 -17.94 4.24 20.92
C SER A 123 -17.23 3.62 22.14
N VAL A 124 -17.64 2.44 22.62
CA VAL A 124 -16.93 1.71 23.69
C VAL A 124 -16.61 0.26 23.32
N PHE A 125 -17.50 -0.40 22.57
CA PHE A 125 -17.30 -1.75 22.03
C PHE A 125 -18.09 -1.91 20.73
N ASP A 126 -17.51 -1.52 19.60
CA ASP A 126 -18.19 -1.48 18.30
C ASP A 126 -18.04 -2.78 17.47
N CYS A 127 -18.48 -2.76 16.21
CA CYS A 127 -18.40 -3.92 15.33
C CYS A 127 -16.95 -4.38 15.06
N GLY A 128 -16.01 -3.43 15.01
CA GLY A 128 -14.59 -3.70 14.81
C GLY A 128 -13.98 -4.40 16.02
N GLU A 129 -14.17 -3.83 17.20
CA GLU A 129 -13.64 -4.39 18.45
C GLU A 129 -14.27 -5.76 18.79
N SER A 130 -15.58 -5.90 18.61
CA SER A 130 -16.29 -7.16 18.85
C SER A 130 -15.83 -8.29 17.91
N SER A 131 -15.62 -7.97 16.64
CA SER A 131 -15.15 -8.94 15.66
C SER A 131 -13.67 -9.27 15.84
N ALA A 132 -12.83 -8.30 16.22
CA ALA A 132 -11.44 -8.54 16.55
C ALA A 132 -11.27 -9.45 17.77
N TYR A 133 -12.10 -9.26 18.82
CA TYR A 133 -12.11 -10.16 19.96
C TYR A 133 -12.58 -11.57 19.55
N LEU A 134 -13.68 -11.64 18.80
CA LEU A 134 -14.28 -12.92 18.44
C LEU A 134 -13.36 -13.74 17.54
N GLU A 135 -12.75 -13.12 16.54
CA GLU A 135 -11.73 -13.76 15.70
C GLU A 135 -10.58 -14.29 16.56
N TRP A 136 -10.01 -13.45 17.43
CA TRP A 136 -8.94 -13.87 18.33
C TRP A 136 -9.34 -15.07 19.21
N ALA A 137 -10.54 -15.02 19.81
CA ALA A 137 -11.02 -16.08 20.70
C ALA A 137 -11.22 -17.41 19.94
N LEU A 138 -11.72 -17.34 18.71
CA LEU A 138 -11.93 -18.49 17.84
C LEU A 138 -10.60 -19.10 17.36
N GLU A 139 -9.67 -18.28 16.86
CA GLU A 139 -8.31 -18.70 16.49
C GLU A 139 -7.59 -19.33 17.69
N ASN A 140 -7.75 -18.72 18.87
CA ASN A 140 -7.14 -19.23 20.09
C ASN A 140 -7.65 -20.62 20.48
N ALA A 141 -8.95 -20.86 20.26
CA ALA A 141 -9.62 -22.13 20.46
C ALA A 141 -9.41 -23.12 19.31
N GLY A 142 -8.72 -22.76 18.24
CA GLY A 142 -8.36 -23.67 17.14
C GLY A 142 -9.32 -23.69 15.95
N PHE A 143 -10.21 -22.70 15.83
CA PHE A 143 -11.00 -22.47 14.63
C PHE A 143 -10.21 -21.64 13.62
N ASP A 144 -10.54 -21.74 12.33
CA ASP A 144 -9.96 -20.95 11.23
C ASP A 144 -10.89 -19.77 10.94
N ALA A 145 -10.60 -18.62 11.55
CA ALA A 145 -11.47 -17.46 11.65
C ALA A 145 -10.83 -16.20 11.03
N TYR A 146 -11.65 -15.39 10.37
CA TYR A 146 -11.23 -14.23 9.59
C TYR A 146 -12.12 -13.03 9.92
N ILE A 147 -11.52 -11.84 9.88
CA ILE A 147 -12.23 -10.58 10.03
C ILE A 147 -12.70 -10.12 8.65
N ALA A 148 -14.01 -10.09 8.45
CA ALA A 148 -14.62 -9.58 7.23
C ALA A 148 -15.02 -8.11 7.41
N VAL A 149 -14.66 -7.28 6.43
CA VAL A 149 -15.01 -5.85 6.39
C VAL A 149 -15.73 -5.55 5.10
N GLY A 150 -16.93 -4.98 5.20
CA GLY A 150 -17.75 -4.63 4.04
C GLY A 150 -18.81 -3.59 4.36
N ARG A 151 -19.72 -3.34 3.42
CA ARG A 151 -20.90 -2.50 3.70
C ARG A 151 -21.81 -3.19 4.70
N ILE A 152 -22.60 -2.41 5.42
CA ILE A 152 -23.62 -2.94 6.35
C ILE A 152 -24.50 -3.99 5.64
N PRO A 153 -24.46 -5.27 6.05
CA PRO A 153 -25.13 -6.36 5.32
C PRO A 153 -26.65 -6.20 5.22
N TRP A 154 -27.29 -5.68 6.27
CA TRP A 154 -28.75 -5.47 6.33
C TRP A 154 -29.20 -4.09 5.80
N TYR A 155 -28.25 -3.23 5.41
CA TYR A 155 -28.55 -1.93 4.78
C TYR A 155 -27.44 -1.59 3.77
N PRO A 156 -27.38 -2.26 2.61
CA PRO A 156 -26.24 -2.15 1.69
C PRO A 156 -26.24 -0.85 0.86
N GLU A 157 -26.98 0.18 1.30
CA GLU A 157 -27.02 1.45 0.59
C GLU A 157 -25.65 2.14 0.61
N PRO A 158 -25.29 2.91 -0.44
CA PRO A 158 -23.99 3.57 -0.54
C PRO A 158 -23.61 4.44 0.68
N ARG A 159 -24.62 4.94 1.42
CA ARG A 159 -24.49 5.84 2.56
C ARG A 159 -24.45 5.15 3.93
N ALA A 160 -24.64 3.83 3.99
CA ALA A 160 -24.83 3.11 5.24
C ALA A 160 -23.56 2.99 6.10
N GLY A 161 -22.37 3.21 5.54
CA GLY A 161 -21.11 2.99 6.24
C GLY A 161 -20.57 1.57 6.06
N TYR A 162 -19.51 1.26 6.79
CA TYR A 162 -18.89 -0.07 6.83
C TYR A 162 -19.30 -0.81 8.09
N HIS A 163 -19.24 -2.13 8.03
CA HIS A 163 -19.49 -3.07 9.11
C HIS A 163 -18.40 -4.13 9.14
N VAL A 164 -18.22 -4.73 10.31
CA VAL A 164 -17.23 -5.77 10.55
C VAL A 164 -17.92 -6.97 11.18
N TRP A 165 -17.63 -8.17 10.66
CA TRP A 165 -18.11 -9.44 11.18
C TRP A 165 -17.03 -10.51 11.04
N VAL A 166 -17.31 -11.74 11.47
CA VAL A 166 -16.35 -12.87 11.40
C VAL A 166 -16.84 -13.92 10.42
N ILE A 167 -15.92 -14.47 9.61
CA ILE A 167 -16.14 -15.67 8.81
C ILE A 167 -15.28 -16.80 9.39
N VAL A 168 -15.88 -17.98 9.57
CA VAL A 168 -15.16 -19.18 10.01
C VAL A 168 -15.28 -20.26 8.96
N TYR A 169 -14.15 -20.87 8.62
CA TYR A 169 -14.10 -22.09 7.82
C TYR A 169 -13.85 -23.29 8.71
N THR A 170 -14.71 -24.29 8.62
CA THR A 170 -14.62 -25.50 9.46
C THR A 170 -14.07 -26.68 8.66
N ASN A 171 -13.39 -27.61 9.33
CA ASN A 171 -12.78 -28.79 8.71
C ASN A 171 -13.82 -29.76 8.13
N ASP A 172 -15.07 -29.71 8.59
CA ASP A 172 -16.21 -30.45 8.05
C ASP A 172 -16.90 -29.73 6.88
N GLY A 173 -16.31 -28.63 6.38
CA GLY A 173 -16.64 -28.01 5.10
C GLY A 173 -17.68 -26.89 5.17
N TYR A 174 -18.02 -26.40 6.35
CA TYR A 174 -18.92 -25.24 6.50
C TYR A 174 -18.13 -23.93 6.46
N GLU A 175 -18.68 -22.98 5.71
CA GLU A 175 -18.39 -21.55 5.81
C GLU A 175 -19.49 -20.92 6.67
N VAL A 176 -19.10 -20.20 7.72
CA VAL A 176 -20.03 -19.69 8.73
C VAL A 176 -19.79 -18.20 8.94
N ALA A 177 -20.78 -17.39 8.63
CA ALA A 177 -20.77 -15.98 9.00
C ALA A 177 -21.31 -15.76 10.40
N ILE A 178 -20.63 -14.94 11.19
CA ILE A 178 -20.96 -14.65 12.58
C ILE A 178 -21.03 -13.14 12.78
N GLU A 179 -22.21 -12.66 13.16
CA GLU A 179 -22.42 -11.29 13.61
C GLU A 179 -21.96 -11.13 15.05
N SER A 180 -20.73 -10.63 15.23
CA SER A 180 -20.09 -10.47 16.53
C SER A 180 -20.90 -9.59 17.48
N THR A 181 -21.56 -8.55 16.96
CA THR A 181 -22.39 -7.66 17.79
C THR A 181 -23.62 -8.37 18.34
N ALA A 182 -24.15 -9.39 17.65
CA ALA A 182 -25.27 -10.19 18.14
C ALA A 182 -24.91 -11.09 19.35
N LEU A 183 -23.61 -11.27 19.62
CA LEU A 183 -23.12 -11.94 20.82
C LEU A 183 -23.01 -11.01 22.03
N THR A 184 -23.16 -9.70 21.84
CA THR A 184 -23.15 -8.69 22.90
C THR A 184 -24.57 -8.45 23.45
N GLY A 185 -24.68 -8.16 24.74
CA GLY A 185 -25.86 -7.53 25.35
C GLY A 185 -27.28 -7.97 24.99
N GLU A 186 -28.16 -6.97 24.82
CA GLU A 186 -29.60 -7.07 24.54
C GLU A 186 -29.94 -7.87 23.26
N TYR A 187 -28.96 -8.05 22.36
CA TYR A 187 -29.14 -8.78 21.10
C TYR A 187 -29.03 -10.31 21.24
N LYS A 188 -28.54 -10.82 22.38
CA LYS A 188 -28.62 -12.27 22.69
C LYS A 188 -30.06 -12.82 22.64
N ALA A 189 -31.06 -11.97 22.80
CA ALA A 189 -32.47 -12.34 22.81
C ALA A 189 -33.21 -12.09 21.47
N SER A 190 -32.70 -11.22 20.59
CA SER A 190 -33.48 -10.75 19.43
C SER A 190 -33.26 -11.53 18.13
N GLN A 191 -32.38 -12.53 18.11
CA GLN A 191 -32.24 -13.49 17.00
C GLN A 191 -32.58 -14.94 17.40
N LEU A 192 -33.46 -15.11 18.40
CA LEU A 192 -33.95 -16.42 18.91
C LEU A 192 -34.82 -17.23 17.92
N SER A 193 -34.74 -16.98 16.62
CA SER A 193 -35.59 -17.66 15.63
C SER A 193 -34.89 -18.69 14.76
N THR A 194 -33.59 -18.91 14.92
CA THR A 194 -32.89 -19.98 14.21
C THR A 194 -32.40 -21.03 15.20
N LEU A 195 -32.53 -22.31 14.81
CA LEU A 195 -32.04 -23.49 15.55
C LEU A 195 -30.49 -23.55 15.56
N THR A 196 -29.81 -22.41 15.48
CA THR A 196 -28.36 -22.24 15.34
C THR A 196 -27.79 -21.56 16.57
N ALA A 197 -26.47 -21.68 16.80
CA ALA A 197 -25.83 -20.99 17.91
C ALA A 197 -25.95 -19.45 17.77
N PRO A 198 -25.89 -18.70 18.89
CA PRO A 198 -25.95 -17.23 18.87
C PRO A 198 -24.97 -16.62 17.88
N GLY A 199 -25.38 -15.53 17.23
CA GLY A 199 -24.56 -14.77 16.29
C GLY A 199 -24.34 -15.41 14.91
N ILE A 200 -24.59 -16.71 14.74
CA ILE A 200 -24.47 -17.36 13.42
C ILE A 200 -25.57 -16.84 12.48
N ILE A 201 -25.17 -16.33 11.33
CA ILE A 201 -26.06 -15.96 10.23
C ILE A 201 -26.24 -17.19 9.33
N ALA A 202 -27.38 -17.87 9.43
CA ALA A 202 -27.58 -19.09 8.65
C ALA A 202 -27.66 -18.81 7.14
N TRP A 203 -27.13 -19.74 6.34
CA TRP A 203 -27.27 -19.70 4.88
C TRP A 203 -28.75 -19.77 4.51
N ASN A 204 -29.20 -18.84 3.65
CA ASN A 204 -30.60 -18.75 3.25
C ASN A 204 -31.58 -18.53 4.42
N ASP A 205 -31.16 -17.81 5.45
CA ASP A 205 -32.03 -17.42 6.55
C ASP A 205 -33.06 -16.37 6.10
N PRO A 206 -34.36 -16.70 6.03
CA PRO A 206 -35.39 -15.75 5.61
C PRO A 206 -35.65 -14.66 6.65
N LEU A 207 -35.16 -14.81 7.88
CA LEU A 207 -35.37 -13.87 8.99
C LEU A 207 -34.24 -12.83 9.08
N VAL A 208 -33.07 -13.12 8.50
CA VAL A 208 -31.97 -12.17 8.40
C VAL A 208 -31.99 -11.50 7.03
N PHE A 209 -32.53 -10.28 6.98
CA PHE A 209 -32.47 -9.48 5.77
C PHE A 209 -31.03 -9.22 5.34
N GLY A 210 -30.71 -9.50 4.08
CA GLY A 210 -29.35 -9.32 3.56
C GLY A 210 -28.35 -10.39 4.03
N TRP A 211 -28.80 -11.55 4.55
CA TRP A 211 -27.91 -12.65 4.98
C TRP A 211 -26.80 -12.98 3.96
N ARG A 212 -27.12 -12.92 2.65
CA ARG A 212 -26.15 -13.19 1.57
C ARG A 212 -24.96 -12.23 1.60
N ASN A 213 -25.17 -10.98 2.00
CA ASN A 213 -24.11 -9.97 2.06
C ASN A 213 -23.07 -10.28 3.14
N TYR A 214 -23.40 -11.08 4.16
CA TYR A 214 -22.41 -11.57 5.10
C TYR A 214 -21.40 -12.53 4.45
N TYR A 215 -21.85 -13.33 3.49
CA TYR A 215 -21.00 -14.33 2.80
C TYR A 215 -20.33 -13.78 1.54
N GLU A 216 -21.02 -12.90 0.81
CA GLU A 216 -20.58 -12.48 -0.53
C GLU A 216 -20.29 -10.96 -0.61
N GLY A 217 -20.60 -10.20 0.44
CA GLY A 217 -20.63 -8.73 0.42
C GLY A 217 -19.45 -8.01 1.09
N TYR A 218 -18.48 -8.75 1.63
CA TYR A 218 -17.27 -8.13 2.19
C TYR A 218 -16.33 -7.62 1.09
N ASN A 219 -15.64 -6.51 1.37
CA ASN A 219 -14.61 -5.95 0.50
C ASN A 219 -13.23 -6.52 0.83
N HIS A 220 -13.02 -6.86 2.11
CA HIS A 220 -11.78 -7.40 2.62
C HIS A 220 -12.06 -8.54 3.60
N LEU A 221 -11.18 -9.53 3.58
CA LEU A 221 -11.14 -10.64 4.51
C LEU A 221 -9.72 -10.71 5.06
N PHE A 222 -9.56 -10.53 6.36
CA PHE A 222 -8.26 -10.49 7.02
C PHE A 222 -8.06 -11.73 7.87
N GLU A 223 -6.91 -12.38 7.70
CA GLU A 223 -6.50 -13.56 8.50
C GLU A 223 -6.20 -13.23 9.96
N ASN A 224 -5.94 -11.95 10.26
CA ASN A 224 -5.60 -11.51 11.60
C ASN A 224 -5.70 -9.99 11.72
N ILE A 225 -5.60 -9.52 12.97
CA ILE A 225 -5.69 -8.10 13.28
C ILE A 225 -4.56 -7.26 12.68
N TYR A 226 -3.37 -7.81 12.43
CA TYR A 226 -2.26 -7.05 11.83
C TYR A 226 -2.50 -6.71 10.35
N GLN A 227 -3.21 -7.58 9.63
CA GLN A 227 -3.67 -7.28 8.27
C GLN A 227 -4.76 -6.20 8.28
N ALA A 228 -5.70 -6.29 9.23
CA ALA A 228 -6.76 -5.29 9.41
C ALA A 228 -6.18 -3.91 9.78
N ILE A 229 -5.22 -3.85 10.70
CA ILE A 229 -4.49 -2.63 11.08
C ILE A 229 -3.70 -2.06 9.90
N ARG A 230 -3.04 -2.91 9.09
CA ARG A 230 -2.32 -2.45 7.88
C ARG A 230 -3.24 -1.78 6.88
N TYR A 231 -4.43 -2.34 6.72
CA TYR A 231 -5.44 -1.81 5.81
C TYR A 231 -6.02 -0.49 6.34
N ALA A 232 -6.40 -0.45 7.63
CA ALA A 232 -6.99 0.74 8.25
C ALA A 232 -5.97 1.86 8.53
N GLY A 233 -4.69 1.51 8.69
CA GLY A 233 -3.63 2.42 9.12
C GLY A 233 -3.66 2.77 10.61
N THR A 234 -4.47 2.08 11.40
CA THR A 234 -4.65 2.33 12.84
C THR A 234 -5.13 1.08 13.58
N ALA A 235 -4.73 0.95 14.85
CA ALA A 235 -5.24 -0.05 15.78
C ALA A 235 -6.55 0.36 16.47
N GLN A 236 -6.99 1.62 16.31
CA GLN A 236 -8.12 2.17 17.07
C GLN A 236 -9.47 1.48 16.82
N GLU A 237 -9.69 0.91 15.63
CA GLU A 237 -10.92 0.17 15.29
C GLU A 237 -10.97 -1.23 15.94
N TRP A 238 -9.84 -1.70 16.45
CA TRP A 238 -9.56 -3.10 16.71
C TRP A 238 -9.21 -3.39 18.18
N ASN A 239 -9.04 -2.33 18.96
CA ASN A 239 -8.31 -2.28 20.23
C ASN A 239 -9.13 -2.74 21.44
N TRP A 240 -9.90 -3.82 21.30
CA TRP A 240 -10.75 -4.37 22.38
C TRP A 240 -9.98 -4.65 23.68
N TRP A 241 -8.66 -4.90 23.57
CA TRP A 241 -7.78 -5.17 24.71
C TRP A 241 -7.49 -3.93 25.57
N LEU A 242 -7.83 -2.72 25.11
CA LEU A 242 -7.78 -1.50 25.93
C LEU A 242 -9.07 -1.29 26.73
N GLY A 243 -10.14 -2.00 26.37
CA GLY A 243 -11.45 -1.95 27.02
C GLY A 243 -11.54 -2.82 28.27
N TYR A 244 -12.78 -3.09 28.69
CA TYR A 244 -13.11 -3.83 29.92
C TYR A 244 -12.45 -5.23 30.01
N TRP A 245 -12.13 -5.85 28.86
CA TRP A 245 -11.64 -7.23 28.71
C TRP A 245 -10.13 -7.36 28.46
N GLY A 246 -9.38 -6.26 28.50
CA GLY A 246 -7.93 -6.29 28.28
C GLY A 246 -7.23 -7.41 29.05
N PHE A 247 -6.17 -7.96 28.44
CA PHE A 247 -5.29 -8.93 29.10
C PHE A 247 -4.85 -8.36 30.46
N ARG A 248 -5.42 -8.89 31.55
CA ARG A 248 -5.05 -8.55 32.93
C ARG A 248 -4.06 -9.56 33.47
#